data_AF-A0A016SWR3-F1
#
_entry.id   AF-A0A016SWR3-F1
#
_cell.length_a   1.000
_cell.length_b   1.000
_cell.length_c   1.000
_cell.angle_alpha   90.00
_cell.angle_beta   90.00
_cell.angle_gamma   90.00
#
_symmetry.space_group_name_H-M   'P 1'
#
loop_
_entity.id
_entity.type
_entity.pdbx_description
1 polymer ?
#
loop_
_entity_poly.entity_id
_entity_poly.type
_entity_poly.pdbx_seq_one_letter_code
_entity_poly.pdbx_strand_id
1 'polypeptide(L)'
;MAPGYWQIRLSDTAKEKSAFTTSEGLFEFEVLPFGLSTSPAEFQRLMDMVLGEIGVKDSEVFVYIDDILIATKTVERHYEVLCLVLTALRKANLKLKPQKCEFFKKEVSFLGHKINEEGVTTDPDKVCKIQQYPAPRNVSDLRTFLGMASYYRKFILGFSKIAKPLYNLTSPKMEWKWTAVESNAFESLKEVMTKAPVLAQPDVAAAANESRPFIIYTDASGDGLGAVLCQEGEDKLLHPLYFASKSLTKAERNYHVTDLEALAVIFALKKFHFFIYGLKTVVRTDHEALTCLFKQTNVSARVLRWALEVQK
;
A
#
# COMPACT_ATOMS: atom_id res chain seq x y z
N MET A 1 0.44 1.50 -21.36
CA MET A 1 0.43 2.16 -22.71
C MET A 1 1.38 1.51 -23.74
N ALA A 2 1.48 2.03 -24.99
CA ALA A 2 2.74 1.90 -25.79
C ALA A 2 3.90 2.53 -24.98
N PRO A 3 5.22 2.32 -25.25
CA PRO A 3 6.28 2.75 -24.30
C PRO A 3 6.08 4.20 -23.89
N GLY A 4 5.55 4.39 -22.67
CA GLY A 4 4.83 5.62 -22.30
C GLY A 4 5.77 6.80 -22.28
N TYR A 5 6.92 6.61 -21.64
CA TYR A 5 7.93 7.65 -21.46
C TYR A 5 8.41 8.26 -22.79
N TRP A 6 8.56 7.46 -23.85
CA TRP A 6 9.01 7.96 -25.16
C TRP A 6 8.03 8.91 -25.87
N GLN A 7 6.86 9.14 -25.29
CA GLN A 7 5.86 10.08 -25.80
C GLN A 7 6.05 11.49 -25.23
N ILE A 8 6.90 11.66 -24.20
CA ILE A 8 7.19 12.94 -23.55
C ILE A 8 8.51 13.48 -24.09
N ARG A 9 8.51 14.70 -24.64
CA ARG A 9 9.75 15.38 -25.06
C ARG A 9 10.50 15.93 -23.85
N LEU A 10 11.82 15.79 -23.86
CA LEU A 10 12.69 16.43 -22.88
C LEU A 10 12.91 17.91 -23.23
N SER A 11 13.07 18.75 -22.21
CA SER A 11 13.59 20.11 -22.39
C SER A 11 15.04 20.05 -22.84
N ASP A 12 15.52 21.06 -23.57
CA ASP A 12 16.89 21.04 -24.11
C ASP A 12 17.96 20.86 -23.00
N THR A 13 17.76 21.50 -21.85
CA THR A 13 18.62 21.33 -20.66
C THR A 13 18.58 19.94 -20.03
N ALA A 14 17.53 19.15 -20.28
CA ALA A 14 17.40 17.78 -19.79
C ALA A 14 17.95 16.76 -20.80
N LYS A 15 17.94 17.09 -22.11
CA LYS A 15 18.57 16.27 -23.16
C LYS A 15 20.06 16.11 -22.91
N GLU A 16 20.76 17.21 -22.62
CA GLU A 16 22.20 17.21 -22.31
C GLU A 16 22.53 16.27 -21.13
N LYS A 17 21.64 16.20 -20.13
CA LYS A 17 21.81 15.33 -18.94
C LYS A 17 21.48 13.86 -19.20
N SER A 18 20.83 13.56 -20.32
CA SER A 18 20.48 12.21 -20.74
C SER A 18 21.54 11.56 -21.65
N ALA A 19 22.66 12.25 -21.88
CA ALA A 19 23.71 11.81 -22.77
C ALA A 19 24.31 10.46 -22.34
N PHE A 20 24.54 9.58 -23.31
CA PHE A 20 25.15 8.27 -23.14
C PHE A 20 26.15 7.99 -24.26
N THR A 21 27.18 7.19 -23.96
CA THR A 21 28.25 6.86 -24.91
C THR A 21 28.10 5.43 -25.40
N THR A 22 28.23 5.24 -26.70
CA THR A 22 28.35 3.93 -27.35
C THR A 22 29.72 3.84 -28.04
N SER A 23 30.05 2.68 -28.62
CA SER A 23 31.25 2.53 -29.45
C SER A 23 31.25 3.43 -30.70
N GLU A 24 30.08 3.97 -31.08
CA GLU A 24 29.89 4.78 -32.28
C GLU A 24 29.82 6.28 -31.99
N GLY A 25 29.72 6.70 -30.72
CA GLY A 25 29.73 8.12 -30.36
C GLY A 25 28.96 8.46 -29.09
N LEU A 26 28.75 9.76 -28.89
CA LEU A 26 27.92 10.32 -27.83
C LEU A 26 26.54 10.65 -28.38
N PHE A 27 25.51 10.13 -27.74
CA PHE A 27 24.11 10.34 -28.10
C PHE A 27 23.33 10.88 -26.90
N GLU A 28 22.25 11.58 -27.17
CA GLU A 28 21.32 12.08 -26.15
C GLU A 28 19.89 11.68 -26.50
N PHE A 29 19.03 11.63 -25.48
CA PHE A 29 17.62 11.34 -25.69
C PHE A 29 16.84 12.61 -25.98
N GLU A 30 16.01 12.58 -27.02
CA GLU A 30 15.02 13.63 -27.34
C GLU A 30 13.73 13.51 -26.53
N VAL A 31 13.46 12.29 -26.05
CA VAL A 31 12.24 11.91 -25.33
C VAL A 31 12.60 11.26 -24.01
N LEU A 32 11.70 11.31 -23.03
CA LEU A 32 11.94 10.83 -21.68
C LEU A 32 12.36 9.35 -21.69
N PRO A 33 13.60 9.02 -21.32
CA PRO A 33 14.09 7.65 -21.38
C PRO A 33 13.63 6.84 -20.16
N PHE A 34 13.70 5.52 -20.30
CA PHE A 34 13.63 4.61 -19.15
C PHE A 34 14.92 4.73 -18.33
N GLY A 35 14.80 4.63 -17.00
CA GLY A 35 15.96 4.57 -16.09
C GLY A 35 16.27 5.87 -15.34
N LEU A 36 15.69 7.02 -15.73
CA LEU A 36 15.77 8.21 -14.88
C LEU A 36 14.83 8.06 -13.68
N SER A 37 15.30 8.44 -12.50
CA SER A 37 14.53 8.40 -11.25
C SER A 37 13.27 9.26 -11.29
N THR A 38 13.24 10.30 -12.12
CA THR A 38 12.13 11.25 -12.26
C THR A 38 11.13 10.84 -13.34
N SER A 39 11.46 9.93 -14.26
CA SER A 39 10.58 9.57 -15.39
C SER A 39 9.16 9.15 -14.96
N PRO A 40 8.97 8.31 -13.91
CA PRO A 40 7.64 7.93 -13.46
C PRO A 40 6.80 9.12 -12.95
N ALA A 41 7.42 10.05 -12.22
CA ALA A 41 6.73 11.20 -11.63
C ALA A 41 6.28 12.19 -12.71
N GLU A 42 7.13 12.47 -13.70
CA GLU A 42 6.77 13.34 -14.82
C GLU A 42 5.67 12.72 -15.68
N PHE A 43 5.69 11.40 -15.87
CA PHE A 43 4.65 10.71 -16.61
C PHE A 43 3.31 10.74 -15.87
N GLN A 44 3.30 10.49 -14.55
CA GLN A 44 2.10 10.64 -13.73
C GLN A 44 1.54 12.05 -13.84
N ARG A 45 2.39 13.08 -13.72
CA ARG A 45 1.96 14.48 -13.83
C ARG A 45 1.32 14.80 -15.17
N LEU A 46 1.88 14.29 -16.28
CA LEU A 46 1.26 14.43 -17.60
C LEU A 46 -0.13 13.79 -17.62
N MET A 47 -0.25 12.57 -17.10
CA MET A 47 -1.52 11.86 -17.09
C MET A 47 -2.57 12.56 -16.22
N ASP A 48 -2.17 13.09 -15.07
CA ASP A 48 -3.04 13.88 -14.19
C ASP A 48 -3.54 15.15 -14.90
N MET A 49 -2.70 15.82 -15.69
CA MET A 49 -3.12 16.98 -16.50
C MET A 49 -4.11 16.58 -17.60
N VAL A 50 -3.81 15.52 -18.36
CA VAL A 50 -4.64 15.08 -19.50
C VAL A 50 -6.00 14.56 -19.04
N LEU A 51 -6.03 13.81 -17.94
CA LEU A 51 -7.23 13.15 -17.44
C LEU A 51 -7.98 13.97 -16.39
N GLY A 52 -7.32 14.90 -15.69
CA GLY A 52 -7.95 15.82 -14.74
C GLY A 52 -8.89 16.82 -15.40
N GLU A 53 -8.66 17.19 -16.66
CA GLU A 53 -9.54 18.09 -17.42
C GLU A 53 -10.88 17.47 -17.83
N ILE A 54 -11.04 16.15 -17.69
CA ILE A 54 -12.21 15.42 -18.22
C ILE A 54 -13.44 15.62 -17.32
N GLY A 55 -13.30 16.21 -16.12
CA GLY A 55 -14.41 16.49 -15.21
C GLY A 55 -15.13 15.22 -14.73
N VAL A 56 -14.45 14.08 -14.84
CA VAL A 56 -14.93 12.79 -14.31
C VAL A 56 -14.76 12.84 -12.81
N LYS A 57 -15.73 12.30 -12.06
CA LYS A 57 -15.59 12.19 -10.60
C LYS A 57 -14.34 11.36 -10.30
N ASP A 58 -13.55 11.76 -9.29
CA ASP A 58 -12.33 11.06 -8.83
C ASP A 58 -12.53 9.56 -8.50
N SER A 59 -13.77 9.08 -8.54
CA SER A 59 -14.19 7.70 -8.29
C SER A 59 -14.34 6.81 -9.52
N GLU A 60 -14.28 7.31 -10.76
CA GLU A 60 -14.56 6.49 -11.97
C GLU A 60 -13.32 6.18 -12.83
N VAL A 61 -12.28 7.00 -12.77
CA VAL A 61 -11.04 6.82 -13.56
C VAL A 61 -9.85 6.85 -12.61
N PHE A 62 -9.09 5.77 -12.59
CA PHE A 62 -7.90 5.61 -11.76
C PHE A 62 -6.68 5.47 -12.65
N VAL A 63 -5.64 6.22 -12.32
CA VAL A 63 -4.47 6.36 -13.16
C VAL A 63 -3.23 6.10 -12.31
N TYR A 64 -2.39 5.19 -12.78
CA TYR A 64 -1.09 4.97 -12.17
C TYR A 64 -0.04 4.78 -13.25
N ILE A 65 0.79 5.82 -13.43
CA ILE A 65 1.80 5.91 -14.46
C ILE A 65 1.19 5.61 -15.84
N ASP A 66 1.42 4.43 -16.41
CA ASP A 66 1.00 4.07 -17.76
C ASP A 66 -0.24 3.17 -17.83
N ASP A 67 -0.79 2.81 -16.68
CA ASP A 67 -1.99 2.01 -16.51
C ASP A 67 -3.19 2.90 -16.16
N ILE A 68 -4.29 2.72 -16.89
CA ILE A 68 -5.56 3.43 -16.69
C ILE A 68 -6.63 2.39 -16.42
N LEU A 69 -7.34 2.56 -15.32
CA LEU A 69 -8.50 1.77 -14.95
C LEU A 69 -9.74 2.66 -15.01
N ILE A 70 -10.77 2.19 -15.71
CA ILE A 70 -12.09 2.82 -15.73
C ILE A 70 -13.05 1.88 -15.02
N ALA A 71 -13.67 2.35 -13.95
CA ALA A 71 -14.63 1.59 -13.15
C ALA A 71 -15.92 2.38 -13.00
N THR A 72 -17.01 1.87 -13.56
CA THR A 72 -18.33 2.52 -13.58
C THR A 72 -19.42 1.50 -13.26
N LYS A 73 -20.58 1.98 -12.77
CA LYS A 73 -21.69 1.11 -12.35
C LYS A 73 -22.52 0.55 -13.50
N THR A 74 -22.68 1.30 -14.58
CA THR A 74 -23.50 0.91 -15.74
C THR A 74 -22.68 0.89 -17.02
N VAL A 75 -23.14 0.11 -18.00
CA VAL A 75 -22.45 -0.06 -19.30
C VAL A 75 -22.54 1.25 -20.10
N GLU A 76 -23.66 1.94 -20.02
CA GLU A 76 -23.90 3.21 -20.71
C GLU A 76 -22.92 4.28 -20.20
N ARG A 77 -22.80 4.40 -18.87
CA ARG A 77 -21.84 5.31 -18.25
C ARG A 77 -20.39 4.90 -18.56
N HIS A 78 -20.11 3.60 -18.60
CA HIS A 78 -18.79 3.10 -18.98
C HIS A 78 -18.39 3.55 -20.37
N TYR A 79 -19.31 3.44 -21.34
CA TYR A 79 -19.09 3.83 -22.71
C TYR A 79 -18.84 5.35 -22.84
N GLU A 80 -19.63 6.17 -22.15
CA GLU A 80 -19.42 7.62 -22.09
C GLU A 80 -18.02 7.98 -21.56
N VAL A 81 -17.65 7.44 -20.39
CA VAL A 81 -16.36 7.71 -19.75
C VAL A 81 -15.21 7.21 -20.63
N LEU A 82 -15.34 6.03 -21.22
CA LEU A 82 -14.35 5.49 -22.16
C LEU A 82 -14.15 6.42 -23.36
N CYS A 83 -15.23 6.95 -23.95
CA CYS A 83 -15.13 7.89 -25.06
C CYS A 83 -14.43 9.18 -24.66
N LEU A 84 -14.71 9.70 -23.47
CA LEU A 84 -14.07 10.89 -22.93
C LEU A 84 -12.56 10.67 -22.72
N VAL A 85 -12.17 9.57 -22.07
CA VAL A 85 -10.77 9.19 -21.84
C VAL A 85 -10.03 9.01 -23.17
N LEU A 86 -10.58 8.27 -24.13
CA LEU A 86 -9.95 8.07 -25.44
C LEU A 86 -9.81 9.39 -26.22
N THR A 87 -10.78 10.31 -26.08
CA THR A 87 -10.72 11.63 -26.71
C THR A 87 -9.62 12.50 -26.09
N ALA A 88 -9.48 12.50 -24.77
CA ALA A 88 -8.43 13.22 -24.08
C ALA A 88 -7.04 12.69 -24.44
N LEU A 89 -6.86 11.36 -24.43
CA LEU A 89 -5.61 10.73 -24.86
C LEU A 89 -5.27 11.09 -26.32
N ARG A 90 -6.27 11.10 -27.21
CA ARG A 90 -6.07 11.50 -28.61
C ARG A 90 -5.65 12.98 -28.73
N LYS A 91 -6.26 13.89 -27.96
CA LYS A 91 -5.87 15.31 -27.93
C LYS A 91 -4.44 15.50 -27.45
N ALA A 92 -4.01 14.72 -26.45
CA ALA A 92 -2.64 14.72 -25.94
C ALA A 92 -1.64 13.95 -26.83
N ASN A 93 -2.08 13.41 -27.97
CA ASN A 93 -1.28 12.55 -28.87
C ASN A 93 -0.68 11.32 -28.17
N LEU A 94 -1.36 10.80 -27.15
CA LEU A 94 -0.96 9.60 -26.42
C LEU A 94 -1.49 8.34 -27.11
N LYS A 95 -0.62 7.32 -27.21
CA LYS A 95 -0.90 6.07 -27.91
C LYS A 95 -1.08 4.90 -26.94
N LEU A 96 -2.21 4.23 -27.08
CA LEU A 96 -2.51 2.96 -26.42
C LEU A 96 -2.02 1.80 -27.28
N LYS A 97 -1.62 0.69 -26.64
CA LYS A 97 -1.28 -0.56 -27.32
C LYS A 97 -2.51 -1.48 -27.28
N PRO A 98 -3.24 -1.69 -28.39
CA PRO A 98 -4.53 -2.39 -28.37
C PRO A 98 -4.46 -3.80 -27.77
N GLN A 99 -3.37 -4.52 -28.02
CA GLN A 99 -3.12 -5.88 -27.50
C GLN A 99 -3.06 -5.96 -25.97
N LYS A 100 -2.81 -4.85 -25.28
CA LYS A 100 -2.76 -4.78 -23.81
C LYS A 100 -4.03 -4.14 -23.21
N CYS A 101 -4.96 -3.69 -24.05
CA CYS A 101 -6.17 -3.05 -23.58
C CYS A 101 -7.26 -4.09 -23.37
N GLU A 102 -7.91 -4.03 -22.21
CA GLU A 102 -9.06 -4.87 -21.88
C GLU A 102 -10.29 -3.97 -21.74
N PHE A 103 -11.35 -4.25 -22.50
CA PHE A 103 -12.57 -3.43 -22.51
C PHE A 103 -13.77 -4.25 -22.04
N PHE A 104 -14.69 -3.60 -21.32
CA PHE A 104 -15.98 -4.17 -20.89
C PHE A 104 -15.87 -5.52 -20.17
N LYS A 105 -14.80 -5.73 -19.40
CA LYS A 105 -14.65 -6.92 -18.55
C LYS A 105 -15.24 -6.66 -17.17
N LYS A 106 -15.87 -7.70 -16.60
CA LYS A 106 -16.33 -7.70 -15.21
C LYS A 106 -15.19 -7.86 -14.20
N GLU A 107 -14.10 -8.50 -14.63
CA GLU A 107 -12.88 -8.69 -13.84
C GLU A 107 -11.67 -8.22 -14.65
N VAL A 108 -10.84 -7.37 -14.04
CA VAL A 108 -9.62 -6.84 -14.66
C VAL A 108 -8.45 -6.90 -13.68
N SER A 109 -7.23 -7.09 -14.21
CA SER A 109 -6.02 -7.00 -13.40
C SER A 109 -5.44 -5.59 -13.46
N PHE A 110 -5.23 -4.96 -12.30
CA PHE A 110 -4.68 -3.60 -12.19
C PHE A 110 -3.70 -3.52 -11.02
N LEU A 111 -2.49 -3.02 -11.28
CA LEU A 111 -1.40 -2.92 -10.30
C LEU A 111 -1.10 -4.23 -9.56
N GLY A 112 -1.34 -5.36 -10.23
CA GLY A 112 -1.13 -6.68 -9.69
C GLY A 112 -2.16 -7.13 -8.64
N HIS A 113 -3.33 -6.50 -8.65
CA HIS A 113 -4.56 -6.94 -8.01
C HIS A 113 -5.60 -7.30 -9.06
N LYS A 114 -6.52 -8.20 -8.73
CA LYS A 114 -7.73 -8.45 -9.52
C LYS A 114 -8.86 -7.60 -8.98
N ILE A 115 -9.56 -6.90 -9.86
CA ILE A 115 -10.68 -6.03 -9.51
C ILE A 115 -11.93 -6.61 -10.15
N ASN A 116 -12.94 -6.91 -9.33
CA ASN A 116 -14.22 -7.44 -9.75
C ASN A 116 -15.38 -6.67 -9.07
N GLU A 117 -16.62 -7.10 -9.32
CA GLU A 117 -17.84 -6.51 -8.73
C GLU A 117 -17.84 -6.56 -7.18
N GLU A 118 -17.17 -7.55 -6.58
CA GLU A 118 -17.07 -7.74 -5.12
C GLU A 118 -15.92 -6.92 -4.49
N GLY A 119 -14.98 -6.43 -5.29
CA GLY A 119 -13.92 -5.53 -4.86
C GLY A 119 -12.53 -5.87 -5.40
N VAL A 120 -11.50 -5.65 -4.58
CA VAL A 120 -10.09 -5.90 -4.96
C VAL A 120 -9.62 -7.20 -4.33
N THR A 121 -9.35 -8.21 -5.14
CA THR A 121 -8.78 -9.50 -4.74
C THR A 121 -7.30 -9.61 -5.16
N THR A 122 -6.58 -10.54 -4.56
CA THR A 122 -5.19 -10.83 -4.96
C THR A 122 -5.17 -11.78 -6.15
N ASP A 123 -4.22 -11.55 -7.07
CA ASP A 123 -4.07 -12.37 -8.27
C ASP A 123 -3.73 -13.84 -7.91
N PRO A 124 -4.53 -14.84 -8.31
CA PRO A 124 -4.30 -16.26 -8.02
C PRO A 124 -2.95 -16.77 -8.54
N ASP A 125 -2.40 -16.18 -9.61
CA ASP A 125 -1.07 -16.55 -10.10
C ASP A 125 0.04 -16.12 -9.12
N LYS A 126 -0.16 -15.03 -8.38
CA LYS A 126 0.74 -14.64 -7.28
C LYS A 126 0.57 -15.56 -6.07
N VAL A 127 -0.67 -15.95 -5.76
CA VAL A 127 -0.97 -16.90 -4.67
C VAL A 127 -0.29 -18.24 -4.92
N CYS A 128 -0.38 -18.77 -6.14
CA CYS A 128 0.28 -20.01 -6.55
C CYS A 128 1.81 -19.92 -6.41
N LYS A 129 2.41 -18.81 -6.88
CA LYS A 129 3.86 -18.55 -6.74
C LYS A 129 4.31 -18.43 -5.27
N ILE A 130 3.45 -17.93 -4.38
CA ILE A 130 3.74 -17.85 -2.94
C ILE A 130 3.67 -19.26 -2.31
N GLN A 131 2.66 -20.07 -2.64
CA GLN A 131 2.56 -21.46 -2.14
C GLN A 131 3.75 -22.32 -2.57
N GLN A 132 4.20 -22.15 -3.81
CA GLN A 132 5.33 -22.90 -4.37
C GLN A 132 6.69 -22.26 -4.08
N TYR A 133 6.73 -21.18 -3.29
CA TYR A 133 7.99 -20.48 -3.01
C TYR A 133 8.96 -21.41 -2.27
N PRO A 134 10.20 -21.58 -2.78
CA PRO A 134 11.16 -22.50 -2.19
C PRO A 134 11.67 -21.97 -0.85
N ALA A 135 11.99 -22.89 0.08
CA ALA A 135 12.61 -22.51 1.34
C ALA A 135 13.95 -21.80 1.08
N PRO A 136 14.18 -20.61 1.66
CA PRO A 136 15.40 -19.84 1.44
C PRO A 136 16.62 -20.58 1.99
N ARG A 137 17.72 -20.61 1.22
CA ARG A 137 18.94 -21.34 1.58
C ARG A 137 19.99 -20.45 2.23
N ASN A 138 19.87 -19.13 2.04
CA ASN A 138 20.81 -18.14 2.51
C ASN A 138 20.08 -16.85 2.96
N VAL A 139 20.82 -15.95 3.61
CA VAL A 139 20.30 -14.68 4.12
C VAL A 139 19.75 -13.78 3.00
N SER A 140 20.34 -13.83 1.79
CA SER A 140 19.89 -13.02 0.65
C SER A 140 18.52 -13.47 0.16
N ASP A 141 18.31 -14.78 -0.02
CA ASP A 141 17.04 -15.37 -0.40
C ASP A 141 15.95 -15.05 0.64
N LEU A 142 16.31 -15.13 1.93
CA LEU A 142 15.40 -14.82 3.02
C LEU A 142 15.00 -13.34 3.02
N ARG A 143 15.94 -12.42 2.75
CA ARG A 143 15.63 -10.99 2.62
C ARG A 143 14.72 -10.71 1.44
N THR A 144 14.91 -11.39 0.31
CA THR A 144 14.02 -11.29 -0.86
C THR A 144 12.62 -11.76 -0.52
N PHE A 145 12.49 -12.93 0.11
CA PHE A 145 11.19 -13.44 0.57
C PHE A 145 10.53 -12.48 1.56
N LEU A 146 11.24 -12.03 2.60
CA LEU A 146 10.71 -11.10 3.60
C LEU A 146 10.34 -9.76 2.99
N GLY A 147 11.08 -9.26 2.01
CA GLY A 147 10.74 -8.05 1.26
C GLY A 147 9.41 -8.20 0.53
N MET A 148 9.22 -9.32 -0.17
CA MET A 148 7.97 -9.64 -0.85
C MET A 148 6.81 -9.87 0.15
N ALA A 149 7.01 -10.67 1.20
CA ALA A 149 6.02 -10.89 2.26
C ALA A 149 5.65 -9.60 3.00
N SER A 150 6.59 -8.65 3.12
CA SER A 150 6.34 -7.35 3.73
C SER A 150 5.35 -6.49 2.95
N TYR A 151 5.17 -6.73 1.64
CA TYR A 151 4.09 -6.11 0.86
C TYR A 151 2.72 -6.55 1.41
N TYR A 152 2.61 -7.82 1.79
CA TYR A 152 1.39 -8.42 2.31
C TYR A 152 1.19 -8.23 3.81
N ARG A 153 2.15 -7.59 4.52
CA ARG A 153 2.07 -7.32 5.97
C ARG A 153 0.75 -6.66 6.38
N LYS A 154 0.12 -5.92 5.45
CA LYS A 154 -1.13 -5.21 5.65
C LYS A 154 -2.38 -6.08 5.66
N PHE A 155 -2.27 -7.31 5.19
CA PHE A 155 -3.37 -8.28 5.11
C PHE A 155 -3.23 -9.38 6.18
N ILE A 156 -2.16 -9.36 6.98
CA ILE A 156 -1.75 -10.45 7.85
C ILE A 156 -1.75 -9.97 9.30
N LEU A 157 -2.70 -10.46 10.09
CA LEU A 157 -2.73 -10.24 11.53
C LEU A 157 -1.47 -10.83 12.18
N GLY A 158 -0.79 -10.05 13.02
CA GLY A 158 0.38 -10.54 13.75
C GLY A 158 1.60 -10.86 12.88
N PHE A 159 1.70 -10.31 11.65
CA PHE A 159 2.82 -10.53 10.73
C PHE A 159 4.20 -10.45 11.41
N SER A 160 4.42 -9.41 12.24
CA SER A 160 5.70 -9.23 12.94
C SER A 160 6.03 -10.37 13.91
N LYS A 161 5.02 -11.00 14.53
CA LYS A 161 5.20 -12.13 15.45
C LYS A 161 5.57 -13.39 14.68
N ILE A 162 4.87 -13.67 13.58
CA ILE A 162 5.12 -14.84 12.73
C ILE A 162 6.49 -14.71 12.03
N ALA A 163 6.83 -13.53 11.53
CA ALA A 163 8.08 -13.27 10.83
C ALA A 163 9.30 -13.09 11.75
N LYS A 164 9.11 -12.98 13.08
CA LYS A 164 10.19 -12.73 14.06
C LYS A 164 11.36 -13.74 13.96
N PRO A 165 11.12 -15.08 13.90
CA PRO A 165 12.20 -16.05 13.77
C PRO A 165 13.01 -15.85 12.48
N LEU A 166 12.33 -15.48 11.40
CA LEU A 166 12.95 -15.22 10.10
C LEU A 166 13.77 -13.91 10.11
N TYR A 167 13.28 -12.84 10.73
CA TYR A 167 14.05 -11.60 10.87
C TYR A 167 15.33 -11.80 11.71
N ASN A 168 15.30 -12.67 12.72
CA ASN A 168 16.50 -12.97 13.52
C ASN A 168 17.62 -13.57 12.66
N LEU A 169 17.30 -14.46 11.71
CA LEU A 169 18.26 -15.03 10.75
C LEU A 169 18.86 -14.01 9.77
N THR A 170 18.27 -12.81 9.63
CA THR A 170 18.82 -11.76 8.76
C THR A 170 19.87 -10.88 9.44
N SER A 171 20.04 -11.03 10.76
CA SER A 171 21.02 -10.29 11.56
C SER A 171 22.45 -10.79 11.31
N PRO A 172 23.43 -9.90 11.08
CA PRO A 172 24.83 -10.30 10.85
C PRO A 172 25.49 -10.94 12.08
N LYS A 173 24.86 -10.84 13.26
CA LYS A 173 25.38 -11.38 14.53
C LYS A 173 24.99 -12.83 14.79
N MET A 174 24.14 -13.41 13.96
CA MET A 174 23.55 -14.73 14.18
C MET A 174 23.99 -15.69 13.09
N GLU A 175 24.42 -16.89 13.49
CA GLU A 175 24.74 -17.95 12.54
C GLU A 175 23.48 -18.43 11.83
N TRP A 176 23.58 -18.68 10.53
CA TRP A 176 22.48 -19.23 9.74
C TRP A 176 22.16 -20.66 10.17
N LYS A 177 21.05 -20.84 10.90
CA LYS A 177 20.53 -22.15 11.32
C LYS A 177 19.05 -22.23 10.99
N TRP A 178 18.73 -22.98 9.94
CA TRP A 178 17.35 -23.23 9.54
C TRP A 178 16.80 -24.43 10.31
N THR A 179 15.94 -24.19 11.30
CA THR A 179 15.36 -25.25 12.13
C THR A 179 13.87 -25.44 11.85
N ALA A 180 13.21 -26.30 12.64
CA ALA A 180 11.76 -26.48 12.57
C ALA A 180 11.00 -25.18 12.93
N VAL A 181 11.57 -24.31 13.77
CA VAL A 181 10.93 -23.05 14.16
C VAL A 181 10.81 -22.11 12.96
N GLU A 182 11.89 -21.94 12.20
CA GLU A 182 11.90 -21.08 11.03
C GLU A 182 11.12 -21.68 9.86
N SER A 183 11.16 -23.01 9.70
CA SER A 183 10.34 -23.72 8.72
C SER A 183 8.84 -23.54 8.99
N ASN A 184 8.41 -23.68 10.25
CA ASN A 184 7.02 -23.45 10.62
C ASN A 184 6.60 -21.99 10.43
N ALA A 185 7.46 -21.03 10.80
CA ALA A 185 7.20 -19.61 10.56
C ALA A 185 7.07 -19.28 9.07
N PHE A 186 7.91 -19.90 8.23
CA PHE A 186 7.88 -19.73 6.77
C PHE A 186 6.61 -20.30 6.15
N GLU A 187 6.22 -21.53 6.49
CA GLU A 187 4.98 -22.14 5.98
C GLU A 187 3.73 -21.45 6.53
N SER A 188 3.72 -21.04 7.80
CA SER A 188 2.63 -20.24 8.36
C SER A 188 2.47 -18.90 7.62
N LEU A 189 3.57 -18.24 7.24
CA LEU A 189 3.49 -17.03 6.43
C LEU A 189 2.92 -17.29 5.05
N LYS A 190 3.35 -18.37 4.36
CA LYS A 190 2.80 -18.75 3.06
C LYS A 190 1.30 -19.06 3.15
N GLU A 191 0.90 -19.82 4.16
CA GLU A 191 -0.50 -20.17 4.39
C GLU A 191 -1.33 -18.92 4.66
N VAL A 192 -0.90 -18.03 5.55
CA VAL A 192 -1.66 -16.80 5.84
C VAL A 192 -1.62 -15.82 4.67
N MET A 193 -0.55 -15.77 3.88
CA MET A 193 -0.49 -14.98 2.64
C MET A 193 -1.45 -15.49 1.55
N THR A 194 -1.80 -16.78 1.59
CA THR A 194 -2.63 -17.44 0.57
C THR A 194 -4.09 -17.59 1.00
N LYS A 195 -4.32 -17.70 2.31
CA LYS A 195 -5.64 -17.62 2.96
C LYS A 195 -6.04 -16.20 3.35
N ALA A 196 -5.15 -15.21 3.14
CA ALA A 196 -5.35 -13.85 3.60
C ALA A 196 -6.77 -13.39 3.20
N PRO A 197 -7.57 -12.92 4.17
CA PRO A 197 -8.92 -12.49 3.87
C PRO A 197 -8.86 -11.40 2.81
N VAL A 198 -9.81 -11.45 1.88
CA VAL A 198 -10.17 -10.30 1.05
C VAL A 198 -10.45 -9.18 2.04
N LEU A 199 -9.50 -8.25 2.23
CA LEU A 199 -9.75 -7.08 3.06
C LEU A 199 -10.97 -6.40 2.45
N ALA A 200 -11.98 -6.13 3.26
CA ALA A 200 -13.14 -5.40 2.79
C ALA A 200 -12.66 -4.07 2.21
N GLN A 201 -13.32 -3.59 1.16
CA GLN A 201 -13.00 -2.26 0.66
C GLN A 201 -13.44 -1.22 1.70
N PRO A 202 -12.61 -0.19 1.95
CA PRO A 202 -13.01 0.90 2.81
C PRO A 202 -14.15 1.68 2.16
N ASP A 203 -15.30 1.76 2.82
CA ASP A 203 -16.37 2.67 2.43
C ASP A 203 -16.12 4.05 3.04
N VAL A 204 -15.35 4.85 2.30
CA VAL A 204 -14.99 6.22 2.71
C VAL A 204 -16.23 7.12 2.76
N ALA A 205 -17.24 6.90 1.92
CA ALA A 205 -18.45 7.72 1.89
C ALA A 205 -19.32 7.48 3.14
N ALA A 206 -19.48 6.24 3.57
CA ALA A 206 -20.17 5.92 4.82
C ALA A 206 -19.39 6.37 6.06
N ALA A 207 -18.05 6.33 6.02
CA ALA A 207 -17.22 6.89 7.08
C ALA A 207 -17.36 8.42 7.18
N ALA A 208 -17.43 9.13 6.05
CA ALA A 208 -17.63 10.57 6.00
C ALA A 208 -19.01 11.02 6.51
N ASN A 209 -20.05 10.22 6.27
CA ASN A 209 -21.41 10.48 6.76
C ASN A 209 -21.66 9.97 8.21
N GLU A 210 -20.59 9.56 8.91
CA GLU A 210 -20.62 9.00 10.27
C GLU A 210 -21.51 7.75 10.47
N SER A 211 -22.07 7.17 9.41
CA SER A 211 -22.92 5.99 9.52
C SER A 211 -22.10 4.72 9.83
N ARG A 212 -20.89 4.64 9.27
CA ARG A 212 -19.95 3.52 9.46
C ARG A 212 -18.52 4.04 9.63
N PRO A 213 -18.16 4.59 10.80
CA PRO A 213 -16.83 5.16 11.02
C PRO A 213 -15.76 4.07 10.99
N PHE A 214 -14.52 4.47 10.69
CA PHE A 214 -13.38 3.59 10.83
C PHE A 214 -13.10 3.29 12.30
N ILE A 215 -12.82 2.02 12.60
CA ILE A 215 -12.52 1.54 13.94
C ILE A 215 -11.09 0.98 13.93
N ILE A 216 -10.23 1.53 14.78
CA ILE A 216 -8.86 1.08 14.94
C ILE A 216 -8.77 0.28 16.24
N TYR A 217 -8.24 -0.93 16.17
CA TYR A 217 -7.79 -1.69 17.33
C TYR A 217 -6.29 -1.57 17.45
N THR A 218 -5.77 -1.37 18.65
CA THR A 218 -4.33 -1.34 18.93
C THR A 218 -3.97 -2.25 20.07
N ASP A 219 -2.77 -2.83 20.00
CA ASP A 219 -2.21 -3.70 21.03
C ASP A 219 -0.68 -3.50 21.07
N ALA A 220 -0.10 -3.48 22.27
CA ALA A 220 1.34 -3.43 22.45
C ALA A 220 1.85 -4.61 23.27
N SER A 221 2.99 -5.15 22.84
CA SER A 221 3.73 -6.18 23.57
C SER A 221 5.16 -5.73 23.79
N GLY A 222 5.87 -6.37 24.72
CA GLY A 222 7.31 -6.10 24.95
C GLY A 222 8.21 -6.32 23.73
N ASP A 223 7.69 -6.96 22.68
CA ASP A 223 8.41 -7.23 21.43
C ASP A 223 8.00 -6.33 20.26
N GLY A 224 6.77 -5.81 20.24
CA GLY A 224 6.20 -5.18 19.05
C GLY A 224 4.82 -4.57 19.28
N LEU A 225 4.44 -3.71 18.34
CA LEU A 225 3.16 -3.03 18.27
C LEU A 225 2.30 -3.68 17.18
N GLY A 226 1.01 -3.83 17.46
CA GLY A 226 -0.02 -4.26 16.53
C GLY A 226 -1.13 -3.22 16.42
N ALA A 227 -1.69 -3.09 15.23
CA ALA A 227 -2.91 -2.32 15.01
C ALA A 227 -3.73 -2.92 13.87
N VAL A 228 -5.05 -2.75 13.92
CA VAL A 228 -5.97 -3.19 12.87
C VAL A 228 -6.98 -2.09 12.60
N LEU A 229 -7.08 -1.65 11.36
CA LEU A 229 -8.16 -0.82 10.87
C LEU A 229 -9.31 -1.72 10.42
N CYS A 230 -10.50 -1.45 10.92
CA CYS A 230 -11.73 -2.16 10.62
C CYS A 230 -12.84 -1.19 10.24
N GLN A 231 -13.87 -1.69 9.57
CA GLN A 231 -15.12 -0.99 9.35
C GLN A 231 -16.28 -1.99 9.40
N GLU A 232 -17.45 -1.54 9.82
CA GLU A 232 -18.66 -2.36 9.81
C GLU A 232 -19.15 -2.56 8.37
N GLY A 233 -19.39 -3.81 7.98
CA GLY A 233 -19.95 -4.18 6.68
C GLY A 233 -21.46 -3.94 6.60
N GLU A 234 -22.06 -4.18 5.44
CA GLU A 234 -23.53 -4.13 5.30
C GLU A 234 -24.23 -5.25 6.10
N ASP A 235 -23.50 -6.33 6.37
CA ASP A 235 -23.88 -7.46 7.22
C ASP A 235 -23.82 -7.15 8.72
N LYS A 236 -23.47 -5.91 9.11
CA LYS A 236 -23.26 -5.47 10.49
C LYS A 236 -22.10 -6.17 11.22
N LEU A 237 -21.24 -6.86 10.49
CA LEU A 237 -20.03 -7.47 11.04
C LEU A 237 -18.85 -6.53 10.87
N LEU A 238 -17.90 -6.61 11.80
CA LEU A 238 -16.65 -5.85 11.73
C LEU A 238 -15.69 -6.54 10.77
N HIS A 239 -15.40 -5.88 9.64
CA HIS A 239 -14.46 -6.38 8.66
C HIS A 239 -13.12 -5.67 8.79
N PRO A 240 -11.99 -6.41 8.83
CA PRO A 240 -10.67 -5.81 8.81
C PRO A 240 -10.38 -5.24 7.41
N LEU A 241 -9.88 -4.00 7.39
CA LEU A 241 -9.49 -3.24 6.21
C LEU A 241 -7.98 -3.14 6.04
N TYR A 242 -7.23 -3.12 7.15
CA TYR A 242 -5.76 -3.01 7.13
C TYR A 242 -5.14 -3.45 8.46
N PHE A 243 -4.23 -4.42 8.43
CA PHE A 243 -3.39 -4.81 9.57
C PHE A 243 -2.06 -4.05 9.58
N ALA A 244 -1.62 -3.51 10.70
CA ALA A 244 -0.33 -2.87 10.85
C ALA A 244 0.44 -3.52 11.99
N SER A 245 1.71 -3.80 11.76
CA SER A 245 2.61 -4.21 12.83
C SER A 245 3.99 -3.58 12.68
N LYS A 246 4.67 -3.38 13.81
CA LYS A 246 6.01 -2.80 13.90
C LYS A 246 6.75 -3.40 15.11
N SER A 247 7.98 -3.85 14.89
CA SER A 247 8.87 -4.26 16.00
C SER A 247 9.40 -3.05 16.77
N LEU A 248 9.58 -3.21 18.09
CA LEU A 248 10.12 -2.14 18.93
C LEU A 248 11.61 -1.93 18.72
N THR A 249 12.02 -0.67 18.62
CA THR A 249 13.43 -0.26 18.64
C THR A 249 14.03 -0.47 20.04
N LYS A 250 15.37 -0.44 20.13
CA LYS A 250 16.08 -0.61 21.40
C LYS A 250 15.64 0.40 22.48
N ALA A 251 15.34 1.63 22.09
CA ALA A 251 14.86 2.66 23.01
C ALA A 251 13.41 2.41 23.43
N GLU A 252 12.53 2.05 22.48
CA GLU A 252 11.11 1.79 22.75
C GLU A 252 10.91 0.56 23.64
N ARG A 253 11.79 -0.45 23.59
CA ARG A 253 11.74 -1.62 24.49
C ARG A 253 11.88 -1.28 25.98
N ASN A 254 12.47 -0.12 26.29
CA ASN A 254 12.64 0.34 27.67
C ASN A 254 11.44 1.18 28.15
N TYR A 255 10.40 1.34 27.32
CA TYR A 255 9.22 2.11 27.70
C TYR A 255 8.36 1.30 28.68
N HIS A 256 7.73 2.02 29.60
CA HIS A 256 6.71 1.42 30.46
C HIS A 256 5.51 0.97 29.61
N VAL A 257 4.75 -0.02 30.10
CA VAL A 257 3.61 -0.61 29.37
C VAL A 257 2.65 0.46 28.87
N THR A 258 2.28 1.43 29.70
CA THR A 258 1.42 2.56 29.31
C THR A 258 1.97 3.38 28.13
N ASP A 259 3.29 3.59 28.08
CA ASP A 259 3.92 4.33 26.99
C ASP A 259 4.01 3.49 25.71
N LEU A 260 4.11 2.17 25.82
CA LEU A 260 4.06 1.24 24.69
C LEU A 260 2.66 1.21 24.07
N GLU A 261 1.62 1.16 24.89
CA GLU A 261 0.23 1.23 24.43
C GLU A 261 -0.06 2.58 23.76
N ALA A 262 0.39 3.70 24.35
CA ALA A 262 0.27 5.01 23.73
C ALA A 262 1.00 5.07 22.37
N LEU A 263 2.19 4.46 22.29
CA LEU A 263 2.96 4.37 21.06
C LEU A 263 2.25 3.52 20.00
N ALA A 264 1.52 2.46 20.38
CA ALA A 264 0.71 1.66 19.46
C ALA A 264 -0.38 2.51 18.80
N VAL A 265 -1.07 3.36 19.57
CA VAL A 265 -2.07 4.31 19.06
C VAL A 265 -1.46 5.29 18.07
N ILE A 266 -0.35 5.94 18.42
CA ILE A 266 0.32 6.88 17.53
C ILE A 266 0.84 6.20 16.25
N PHE A 267 1.38 4.99 16.38
CA PHE A 267 1.79 4.18 15.24
C PHE A 267 0.62 3.87 14.32
N ALA A 268 -0.54 3.49 14.87
CA ALA A 268 -1.75 3.18 14.12
C ALA A 268 -2.26 4.42 13.37
N LEU A 269 -2.42 5.56 14.05
CA LEU A 269 -2.90 6.80 13.43
C LEU A 269 -2.00 7.26 12.28
N LYS A 270 -0.68 7.21 12.47
CA LYS A 270 0.28 7.54 11.40
C LYS A 270 0.22 6.56 10.24
N LYS A 271 0.01 5.28 10.54
CA LYS A 271 -0.02 4.24 9.50
C LYS A 271 -1.31 4.28 8.69
N PHE A 272 -2.43 4.60 9.33
CA PHE A 272 -3.76 4.65 8.72
C PHE A 272 -4.16 6.06 8.26
N HIS A 273 -3.27 7.05 8.37
CA HIS A 273 -3.52 8.45 7.99
C HIS A 273 -4.22 8.59 6.64
N PHE A 274 -3.79 7.87 5.61
CA PHE A 274 -4.41 7.91 4.27
C PHE A 274 -5.89 7.51 4.24
N PHE A 275 -6.37 6.72 5.19
CA PHE A 275 -7.78 6.32 5.31
C PHE A 275 -8.57 7.24 6.23
N ILE A 276 -7.97 7.69 7.33
CA ILE A 276 -8.70 8.32 8.44
C ILE A 276 -8.61 9.85 8.46
N TYR A 277 -7.73 10.43 7.65
CA TYR A 277 -7.49 11.87 7.70
C TYR A 277 -8.76 12.67 7.40
N GLY A 278 -9.12 13.57 8.33
CA GLY A 278 -10.35 14.37 8.23
C GLY A 278 -11.64 13.61 8.51
N LEU A 279 -11.57 12.33 8.92
CA LEU A 279 -12.73 11.49 9.21
C LEU A 279 -12.80 11.10 10.69
N LYS A 280 -14.02 11.01 11.22
CA LYS A 280 -14.26 10.55 12.57
C LYS A 280 -13.86 9.08 12.71
N THR A 281 -12.90 8.82 13.58
CA THR A 281 -12.30 7.50 13.76
C THR A 281 -12.33 7.09 15.22
N VAL A 282 -12.74 5.84 15.49
CA VAL A 282 -12.85 5.29 16.84
C VAL A 282 -11.63 4.41 17.11
N VAL A 283 -10.81 4.78 18.10
CA VAL A 283 -9.70 3.93 18.55
C VAL A 283 -10.15 3.11 19.77
N ARG A 284 -9.99 1.79 19.70
CA ARG A 284 -10.26 0.81 20.76
C ARG A 284 -8.92 0.24 21.26
N THR A 285 -8.70 0.40 22.56
CA THR A 285 -7.54 -0.12 23.29
C THR A 285 -8.06 -0.72 24.59
N ASP A 286 -7.41 -1.77 25.08
CA ASP A 286 -7.67 -2.40 26.37
C ASP A 286 -7.00 -1.67 27.55
N HIS A 287 -6.19 -0.65 27.29
CA HIS A 287 -5.46 0.09 28.31
C HIS A 287 -6.15 1.40 28.71
N GLU A 288 -7.01 1.34 29.73
CA GLU A 288 -7.87 2.46 30.18
C GLU A 288 -7.08 3.74 30.51
N ALA A 289 -5.84 3.61 31.00
CA ALA A 289 -4.99 4.75 31.36
C ALA A 289 -4.75 5.74 30.19
N LEU A 290 -4.85 5.29 28.94
CA LEU A 290 -4.70 6.13 27.75
C LEU A 290 -5.81 7.18 27.61
N THR A 291 -7.01 6.92 28.14
CA THR A 291 -8.15 7.85 28.08
C THR A 291 -7.88 9.14 28.87
N CYS A 292 -7.07 9.05 29.92
CA CYS A 292 -6.64 10.17 30.76
C CYS A 292 -5.32 10.77 30.25
N LEU A 293 -4.40 9.95 29.73
CA LEU A 293 -3.05 10.36 29.34
C LEU A 293 -3.05 11.49 28.30
N PHE A 294 -3.95 11.44 27.31
CA PHE A 294 -4.05 12.47 26.27
C PHE A 294 -4.81 13.74 26.70
N LYS A 295 -5.45 13.74 27.88
CA LYS A 295 -6.19 14.89 28.43
C LYS A 295 -5.35 15.70 29.43
N GLN A 296 -4.23 15.16 29.90
CA GLN A 296 -3.41 15.79 30.92
C GLN A 296 -2.44 16.82 30.32
N THR A 297 -2.29 17.96 31.00
CA THR A 297 -1.38 19.05 30.62
C THR A 297 0.03 18.89 31.20
N ASN A 298 0.18 18.11 32.28
CA ASN A 298 1.46 17.92 32.97
C ASN A 298 2.06 16.53 32.69
N VAL A 299 2.39 16.29 31.42
CA VAL A 299 2.97 15.03 30.93
C VAL A 299 4.37 15.26 30.37
N SER A 300 5.15 14.18 30.23
CA SER A 300 6.47 14.27 29.59
C SER A 300 6.38 14.88 28.19
N ALA A 301 7.42 15.59 27.75
CA ALA A 301 7.46 16.23 26.43
C ALA A 301 7.23 15.26 25.26
N ARG A 302 7.49 13.95 25.46
CA ARG A 302 7.17 12.90 24.48
C ARG A 302 5.66 12.68 24.38
N VAL A 303 4.99 12.48 25.51
CA VAL A 303 3.55 12.26 25.57
C VAL A 303 2.78 13.50 25.12
N LEU A 304 3.28 14.70 25.42
CA LEU A 304 2.69 15.95 24.93
C LEU A 304 2.70 16.02 23.38
N ARG A 305 3.82 15.65 22.74
CA ARG A 305 3.89 15.57 21.27
C ARG A 305 2.93 14.53 20.70
N TRP A 306 2.72 13.42 21.40
CA TRP A 306 1.76 12.40 21.00
C TRP A 306 0.32 12.91 21.14
N ALA A 307 -0.02 13.61 22.22
CA ALA A 307 -1.33 14.21 22.40
C ALA A 307 -1.68 15.20 21.27
N LEU A 308 -0.73 16.05 20.87
CA LEU A 308 -0.91 16.98 19.74
C LEU A 308 -1.12 16.26 18.40
N GLU A 309 -0.53 15.09 18.21
CA GLU A 309 -0.71 14.30 16.99
C GLU A 309 -2.07 13.57 16.95
N VAL A 310 -2.64 13.21 18.11
CA VAL A 310 -4.00 12.63 18.19
C VAL A 310 -5.09 13.69 17.97
N GLN A 311 -4.81 14.96 18.24
CA GLN A 311 -5.75 16.07 18.08
C GLN A 311 -5.89 16.57 16.63
N LYS A 312 -5.10 16.05 15.69
CA LYS A 312 -5.18 16.36 14.26
C LYS A 312 -6.22 15.51 13.56
#